data_AF-A0A4U6XTY3-F1
#
_entry.id   AF-A0A4U6XTY3-F1
#
_cell.length_a   1.000
_cell.length_b   1.000
_cell.length_c   1.000
_cell.angle_alpha   90.00
_cell.angle_beta   90.00
_cell.angle_gamma   90.00
#
_symmetry.space_group_name_H-M   'P 1'
#
loop_
_entity.id
_entity.type
_entity.pdbx_description
1 polymer ?
#
loop_
_entity_poly.entity_id
_entity_poly.type
_entity_poly.pdbx_seq_one_letter_code
_entity_poly.pdbx_strand_id
1 'polypeptide(L)'
;MSTDLNVFLNYMSGWTGASEKDIQSMIDEHNLFVSLGDFDSDGAIKTEFNTLVDMATKVRDETIAADALQISADAAAVASIWSFGFGMLAFAALEASVLITKAVISKHSKDLNQKLTTVDADIAAIVGPKVYQYITSYKANNNIVAAKQATGMSGQTCRSYLLQFMAQIEMAGDKLDVATFKKYANSASVLFNSDEIKEVYKALDTLNLSQQSDEDLKKCLNSIKGFEFGGSTALTLVRFGSIAIMANRMKVATTKLAQYNEVAEFVGAETKTSAFKMMDCLGKFFAGIAVVASVADAVLQILDIIDVVEQTKKMVDDLNGKIKTSYTDFFNGIKDAARHYNEATAKKTG
;
A
#
# COMPACT_ATOMS: atom_id res chain seq x y z
N MET A 1 -11.06 -7.20 13.92
CA MET A 1 -10.54 -6.35 15.01
C MET A 1 -9.51 -7.07 15.86
N SER A 2 -9.80 -8.04 16.76
CA SER A 2 -8.76 -9.02 17.13
C SER A 2 -8.21 -9.75 15.89
N THR A 3 -9.09 -9.89 14.89
CA THR A 3 -8.79 -10.36 13.54
C THR A 3 -7.63 -9.59 12.90
N ASP A 4 -7.49 -8.27 13.04
CA ASP A 4 -6.45 -7.56 12.29
C ASP A 4 -5.07 -7.69 12.98
N LEU A 5 -5.04 -7.96 14.30
CA LEU A 5 -3.81 -8.33 15.03
C LEU A 5 -3.39 -9.75 14.63
N ASN A 6 -4.37 -10.66 14.57
CA ASN A 6 -4.19 -12.01 14.07
C ASN A 6 -3.70 -12.01 12.61
N VAL A 7 -4.31 -11.21 11.74
CA VAL A 7 -3.93 -11.07 10.34
C VAL A 7 -2.55 -10.44 10.19
N PHE A 8 -2.21 -9.41 10.99
CA PHE A 8 -0.86 -8.84 11.01
C PHE A 8 0.19 -9.89 11.37
N LEU A 9 -0.01 -10.58 12.49
CA LEU A 9 0.94 -11.58 12.99
C LEU A 9 1.03 -12.78 12.05
N ASN A 10 -0.08 -13.25 11.51
CA ASN A 10 -0.11 -14.32 10.51
C ASN A 10 0.65 -13.91 9.24
N TYR A 11 0.39 -12.70 8.74
CA TYR A 11 1.07 -12.18 7.56
C TYR A 11 2.59 -12.07 7.78
N MET A 12 3.03 -11.52 8.92
CA MET A 12 4.46 -11.44 9.28
C MET A 12 5.08 -12.82 9.49
N SER A 13 4.35 -13.77 10.08
CA SER A 13 4.78 -15.16 10.24
C SER A 13 5.06 -15.83 8.89
N GLY A 14 4.29 -15.49 7.85
CA GLY A 14 4.48 -15.97 6.48
C GLY A 14 5.82 -15.60 5.83
N TRP A 15 6.54 -14.64 6.40
CA TRP A 15 7.88 -14.23 5.96
C TRP A 15 9.01 -15.07 6.55
N THR A 16 8.74 -15.88 7.55
CA THR A 16 9.74 -16.76 8.19
C THR A 16 10.42 -17.69 7.19
N GLY A 17 9.65 -18.22 6.24
CA GLY A 17 10.13 -19.08 5.15
C GLY A 17 10.38 -18.35 3.83
N ALA A 18 10.40 -17.01 3.81
CA ALA A 18 10.71 -16.26 2.59
C ALA A 18 12.19 -16.40 2.21
N SER A 19 12.49 -16.33 0.91
CA SER A 19 13.88 -16.38 0.46
C SER A 19 14.63 -15.12 0.91
N GLU A 20 15.94 -15.23 1.07
CA GLU A 20 16.78 -14.07 1.43
C GLU A 20 16.72 -12.98 0.38
N LYS A 21 16.62 -13.38 -0.89
CA LYS A 21 16.45 -12.48 -2.01
C LYS A 21 15.14 -11.69 -1.90
N ASP A 22 14.03 -12.34 -1.56
CA ASP A 22 12.73 -11.66 -1.43
C ASP A 22 12.75 -10.66 -0.28
N ILE A 23 13.30 -11.05 0.87
CA ILE A 23 13.44 -10.16 2.03
C ILE A 23 14.35 -8.98 1.70
N GLN A 24 15.50 -9.22 1.07
CA GLN A 24 16.40 -8.15 0.66
C GLN A 24 15.72 -7.19 -0.31
N SER A 25 14.95 -7.70 -1.27
CA SER A 25 14.19 -6.87 -2.22
C SER A 25 13.18 -5.96 -1.51
N MET A 26 12.53 -6.43 -0.44
CA MET A 26 11.63 -5.59 0.38
C MET A 26 12.41 -4.52 1.16
N ILE A 27 13.57 -4.88 1.72
CA ILE A 27 14.44 -3.95 2.45
C ILE A 27 14.99 -2.87 1.51
N ASP A 28 15.39 -3.25 0.28
CA ASP A 28 15.88 -2.31 -0.73
C ASP A 28 14.79 -1.33 -1.17
N GLU A 29 13.56 -1.81 -1.37
CA GLU A 29 12.40 -0.93 -1.62
C GLU A 29 12.16 0.03 -0.45
N HIS A 30 12.21 -0.46 0.79
CA HIS A 30 12.05 0.38 1.98
C HIS A 30 13.14 1.45 2.06
N ASN A 31 14.41 1.10 1.80
CA ASN A 31 15.50 2.07 1.78
C ASN A 31 15.29 3.15 0.72
N LEU A 32 14.76 2.78 -0.46
CA LEU A 32 14.37 3.74 -1.49
C LEU A 32 13.25 4.67 -1.00
N PHE A 33 12.20 4.12 -0.38
CA PHE A 33 11.09 4.86 0.20
C PHE A 33 11.57 5.90 1.23
N VAL A 34 12.42 5.49 2.18
CA VAL A 34 12.99 6.37 3.20
C VAL A 34 13.86 7.46 2.56
N SER A 35 14.50 7.18 1.44
CA SER A 35 15.40 8.12 0.74
C SER A 35 14.72 9.13 -0.19
N LEU A 36 13.39 9.02 -0.39
CA LEU A 36 12.63 9.81 -1.38
C LEU A 36 12.79 11.32 -1.17
N GLY A 37 12.80 11.77 0.08
CA GLY A 37 12.85 13.20 0.41
C GLY A 37 11.59 13.94 -0.05
N ASP A 38 11.73 15.24 -0.27
CA ASP A 38 10.67 16.07 -0.84
C ASP A 38 10.77 16.12 -2.37
N PHE A 39 9.62 16.12 -3.05
CA PHE A 39 9.55 16.21 -4.51
C PHE A 39 8.21 16.81 -4.98
N ASP A 40 8.21 17.39 -6.18
CA ASP A 40 6.98 17.87 -6.82
C ASP A 40 6.58 16.93 -7.97
N SER A 41 5.40 16.34 -7.84
CA SER A 41 4.82 15.45 -8.85
C SER A 41 3.72 16.12 -9.67
N ASP A 42 3.18 17.26 -9.25
CA ASP A 42 1.95 17.80 -9.83
C ASP A 42 2.16 18.24 -11.29
N GLY A 43 3.31 18.86 -11.57
CA GLY A 43 3.71 19.24 -12.93
C GLY A 43 3.93 18.03 -13.84
N ALA A 44 4.59 16.98 -13.34
CA ALA A 44 4.82 15.73 -14.06
C ALA A 44 3.50 15.02 -14.39
N ILE A 45 2.64 14.87 -13.38
CA ILE A 45 1.31 14.26 -13.53
C ILE A 45 0.47 15.05 -14.54
N LYS A 46 0.43 16.39 -14.42
CA LYS A 46 -0.31 17.23 -15.37
C LYS A 46 0.16 17.01 -16.81
N THR A 47 1.47 16.98 -17.03
CA THR A 47 2.05 16.80 -18.36
C THR A 47 1.70 15.44 -18.96
N GLU A 48 1.86 14.39 -18.18
CA GLU A 48 1.60 13.01 -18.59
C GLU A 48 0.11 12.75 -18.83
N PHE A 49 -0.76 13.26 -17.96
CA PHE A 49 -2.20 13.12 -18.13
C PHE A 49 -2.77 13.97 -19.25
N ASN A 50 -2.20 15.14 -19.55
CA ASN A 50 -2.60 15.88 -20.76
C ASN A 50 -2.31 15.05 -22.02
N THR A 51 -1.14 14.41 -22.08
CA THR A 51 -0.78 13.52 -23.19
C THR A 51 -1.76 12.34 -23.30
N LEU A 52 -2.10 11.70 -22.17
CA LEU A 52 -3.08 10.61 -22.14
C LEU A 52 -4.47 11.04 -22.58
N VAL A 53 -4.93 12.21 -22.13
CA VAL A 53 -6.24 12.77 -22.51
C VAL A 53 -6.28 13.09 -23.99
N ASP A 54 -5.21 13.66 -24.57
CA ASP A 54 -5.12 13.92 -26.01
C ASP A 54 -5.17 12.62 -26.83
N MET A 55 -4.44 11.60 -26.38
CA MET A 55 -4.44 10.28 -27.03
C MET A 55 -5.81 9.59 -26.92
N ALA A 56 -6.45 9.63 -25.76
CA ALA A 56 -7.79 9.08 -25.55
C ALA A 56 -8.86 9.83 -26.35
N THR A 57 -8.73 11.15 -26.45
CA THR A 57 -9.61 11.99 -27.27
C THR A 57 -9.50 11.61 -28.74
N LYS A 58 -8.28 11.37 -29.24
CA LYS A 58 -8.07 10.90 -30.60
C LYS A 58 -8.71 9.55 -30.87
N VAL A 59 -8.59 8.60 -29.94
CA VAL A 59 -9.24 7.28 -30.04
C VAL A 59 -10.77 7.43 -30.05
N ARG A 60 -11.32 8.28 -29.17
CA ARG A 60 -12.76 8.57 -29.12
C ARG A 60 -13.25 9.17 -30.45
N ASP A 61 -12.58 10.19 -30.95
CA ASP A 61 -13.00 10.91 -32.16
C ASP A 61 -12.95 10.01 -33.40
N GLU A 62 -11.93 9.15 -33.51
CA GLU A 62 -11.84 8.14 -34.57
C GLU A 62 -12.92 7.06 -34.41
N THR A 63 -13.26 6.67 -33.18
CA THR A 63 -14.34 5.72 -32.90
C THR A 63 -15.72 6.29 -33.29
N ILE A 64 -15.97 7.57 -32.99
CA ILE A 64 -17.19 8.27 -33.42
C ILE A 64 -17.25 8.42 -34.94
N ALA A 65 -16.12 8.73 -35.58
CA ALA A 65 -16.05 8.84 -37.04
C ALA A 65 -16.23 7.48 -37.74
N ALA A 66 -15.76 6.41 -37.12
CA ALA A 66 -15.89 5.03 -37.57
C ALA A 66 -17.33 4.51 -37.54
N ASP A 67 -18.18 5.07 -36.69
CA ASP A 67 -19.61 4.79 -36.57
C ASP A 67 -20.40 5.11 -37.86
N ALA A 68 -19.75 5.73 -38.86
CA ALA A 68 -20.36 6.10 -40.13
C ALA A 68 -20.38 5.00 -41.21
N LEU A 69 -19.57 3.93 -41.16
CA LEU A 69 -19.67 2.75 -42.05
C LEU A 69 -18.62 1.69 -41.66
N GLN A 70 -19.08 0.51 -41.23
CA GLN A 70 -18.35 -0.79 -41.26
C GLN A 70 -17.42 -1.19 -40.08
N ILE A 71 -17.59 -0.66 -38.86
CA ILE A 71 -16.62 -0.82 -37.75
C ILE A 71 -17.24 -1.34 -36.44
N SER A 72 -17.65 -2.62 -36.39
CA SER A 72 -17.97 -3.30 -35.11
C SER A 72 -16.78 -4.07 -34.51
N ALA A 73 -15.81 -4.46 -35.34
CA ALA A 73 -14.66 -5.28 -34.93
C ALA A 73 -13.54 -4.47 -34.25
N ASP A 74 -13.21 -3.27 -34.74
CA ASP A 74 -12.20 -2.40 -34.13
C ASP A 74 -12.69 -1.85 -32.78
N ALA A 75 -13.98 -1.50 -32.69
CA ALA A 75 -14.58 -0.94 -31.49
C ALA A 75 -14.51 -1.92 -30.30
N ALA A 76 -14.89 -3.19 -30.51
CA ALA A 76 -14.79 -4.24 -29.50
C ALA A 76 -13.34 -4.52 -29.07
N ALA A 77 -12.37 -4.30 -29.96
CA ALA A 77 -10.96 -4.47 -29.65
C ALA A 77 -10.40 -3.29 -28.82
N VAL A 78 -10.78 -2.05 -29.14
CA VAL A 78 -10.46 -0.86 -28.34
C VAL A 78 -10.96 -1.00 -26.90
N ALA A 79 -12.12 -1.62 -26.71
CA ALA A 79 -12.71 -1.85 -25.40
C ALA A 79 -11.96 -2.82 -24.49
N SER A 80 -11.04 -3.63 -25.04
CA SER A 80 -10.47 -4.76 -24.29
C SER A 80 -9.12 -4.49 -23.63
N ILE A 81 -8.46 -3.34 -23.85
CA ILE A 81 -6.98 -3.25 -23.72
C ILE A 81 -6.49 -2.35 -22.57
N TRP A 82 -7.38 -1.62 -21.89
CA TRP A 82 -6.99 -0.58 -20.93
C TRP A 82 -6.24 -1.14 -19.71
N SER A 83 -4.90 -1.07 -19.75
CA SER A 83 -3.98 -1.52 -18.71
C SER A 83 -3.29 -0.32 -18.07
N PHE A 84 -3.46 -0.13 -16.77
CA PHE A 84 -2.93 1.04 -16.04
C PHE A 84 -1.71 0.68 -15.20
N GLY A 85 -0.68 1.52 -15.28
CA GLY A 85 0.67 1.31 -14.75
C GLY A 85 0.81 0.93 -13.27
N PHE A 86 -0.13 1.28 -12.40
CA PHE A 86 -0.10 0.86 -10.99
C PHE A 86 -0.72 -0.52 -10.71
N GLY A 87 -1.40 -1.12 -11.69
CA GLY A 87 -2.14 -2.36 -11.53
C GLY A 87 -1.33 -3.57 -11.98
N MET A 88 -0.56 -4.21 -11.10
CA MET A 88 0.05 -5.52 -11.43
C MET A 88 -0.55 -6.73 -10.70
N LEU A 89 -1.62 -6.57 -9.92
CA LEU A 89 -2.40 -7.73 -9.44
C LEU A 89 -3.80 -7.82 -10.04
N ALA A 90 -4.50 -6.70 -10.21
CA ALA A 90 -5.84 -6.70 -10.79
C ALA A 90 -5.84 -6.91 -12.32
N PHE A 91 -4.73 -6.65 -13.02
CA PHE A 91 -4.66 -6.66 -14.48
C PHE A 91 -3.86 -7.81 -15.10
N ALA A 92 -3.15 -8.62 -14.31
CA ALA A 92 -2.48 -9.81 -14.84
C ALA A 92 -3.49 -10.81 -15.45
N ALA A 93 -4.72 -10.87 -14.90
CA ALA A 93 -5.83 -11.64 -15.47
C ALA A 93 -6.38 -11.04 -16.79
N LEU A 94 -6.29 -9.72 -16.95
CA LEU A 94 -6.69 -9.00 -18.16
C LEU A 94 -5.63 -9.07 -19.26
N GLU A 95 -4.33 -9.02 -18.93
CA GLU A 95 -3.26 -9.24 -19.92
C GLU A 95 -3.37 -10.62 -20.59
N ALA A 96 -3.78 -11.65 -19.83
CA ALA A 96 -4.03 -12.99 -20.35
C ALA A 96 -5.25 -13.05 -21.29
N SER A 97 -6.30 -12.26 -21.06
CA SER A 97 -7.46 -12.18 -21.95
C SER A 97 -7.22 -11.29 -23.18
N VAL A 98 -6.40 -10.23 -23.05
CA VAL A 98 -6.00 -9.31 -24.13
C VAL A 98 -5.20 -10.00 -25.25
N LEU A 99 -4.45 -11.06 -24.92
CA LEU A 99 -3.71 -11.84 -25.92
C LEU A 99 -4.62 -12.52 -26.96
N ILE A 100 -5.90 -12.74 -26.62
CA ILE A 100 -6.86 -13.49 -27.46
C ILE A 100 -7.55 -12.58 -28.50
N THR A 101 -7.60 -11.26 -28.29
CA THR A 101 -8.43 -10.32 -29.10
C THR A 101 -7.64 -9.44 -30.08
N LYS A 102 -6.36 -9.75 -30.34
CA LYS A 102 -5.41 -8.89 -31.09
C LYS A 102 -5.68 -8.65 -32.59
N ALA A 103 -6.84 -9.04 -33.15
CA ALA A 103 -6.98 -9.12 -34.61
C ALA A 103 -7.24 -7.80 -35.34
N VAL A 104 -7.83 -6.75 -34.75
CA VAL A 104 -7.98 -5.45 -35.43
C VAL A 104 -8.02 -4.37 -34.35
N ILE A 105 -6.89 -3.72 -34.07
CA ILE A 105 -6.83 -2.62 -33.11
C ILE A 105 -6.17 -1.45 -33.83
N SER A 106 -6.85 -0.29 -33.85
CA SER A 106 -6.30 0.93 -34.42
C SER A 106 -4.93 1.27 -33.80
N LYS A 107 -4.06 1.90 -34.59
CA LYS A 107 -2.73 2.29 -34.14
C LYS A 107 -2.78 3.17 -32.88
N HIS A 108 -3.71 4.12 -32.81
CA HIS A 108 -3.81 5.04 -31.68
C HIS A 108 -4.29 4.37 -30.39
N SER A 109 -5.15 3.34 -30.48
CA SER A 109 -5.51 2.55 -29.30
C SER A 109 -4.33 1.73 -28.80
N LYS A 110 -3.48 1.19 -29.69
CA LYS A 110 -2.23 0.54 -29.27
C LYS A 110 -1.28 1.53 -28.58
N ASP A 111 -1.10 2.71 -29.17
CA ASP A 111 -0.23 3.75 -28.63
C ASP A 111 -0.71 4.22 -27.25
N LEU A 112 -2.02 4.46 -27.08
CA LEU A 112 -2.61 4.85 -25.81
C LEU A 112 -2.42 3.76 -24.75
N ASN A 113 -2.68 2.50 -25.09
CA ASN A 113 -2.49 1.40 -24.14
C ASN A 113 -1.03 1.25 -23.74
N GLN A 114 -0.10 1.34 -24.68
CA GLN A 114 1.32 1.35 -24.36
C GLN A 114 1.65 2.48 -23.40
N LYS A 115 1.14 3.70 -23.63
CA LYS A 115 1.36 4.83 -22.72
C LYS A 115 0.75 4.61 -21.33
N LEU A 116 -0.43 4.01 -21.24
CA LEU A 116 -1.08 3.69 -19.96
C LEU A 116 -0.30 2.66 -19.13
N THR A 117 0.46 1.76 -19.77
CA THR A 117 1.33 0.79 -19.06
C THR A 117 2.57 1.44 -18.44
N THR A 118 3.03 2.57 -18.98
CA THR A 118 4.28 3.24 -18.56
C THR A 118 4.06 4.52 -17.78
N VAL A 119 2.84 5.07 -17.74
CA VAL A 119 2.54 6.40 -17.19
C VAL A 119 3.11 6.64 -15.79
N ASP A 120 3.09 5.65 -14.90
CA ASP A 120 3.65 5.79 -13.55
C ASP A 120 5.17 5.88 -13.55
N ALA A 121 5.83 5.08 -14.40
CA ALA A 121 7.28 5.14 -14.61
C ALA A 121 7.70 6.44 -15.31
N ASP A 122 6.89 6.93 -16.25
CA ASP A 122 7.14 8.18 -16.97
C ASP A 122 7.00 9.39 -16.04
N ILE A 123 5.94 9.44 -15.23
CA ILE A 123 5.78 10.45 -14.17
C ILE A 123 6.98 10.39 -13.23
N ALA A 124 7.32 9.20 -12.71
CA ALA A 124 8.40 9.03 -11.77
C ALA A 124 9.77 9.44 -12.35
N ALA A 125 10.00 9.19 -13.64
CA ALA A 125 11.22 9.60 -14.35
C ALA A 125 11.33 11.12 -14.48
N ILE A 126 10.21 11.83 -14.72
CA ILE A 126 10.16 13.29 -14.76
C ILE A 126 10.43 13.87 -13.37
N VAL A 127 9.85 13.28 -12.32
CA VAL A 127 10.03 13.73 -10.93
C VAL A 127 11.48 13.56 -10.49
N GLY A 128 12.09 12.40 -10.77
CA GLY A 128 13.52 12.21 -10.57
C GLY A 128 13.95 10.76 -10.33
N PRO A 129 15.27 10.51 -10.34
CA PRO A 129 15.82 9.15 -10.35
C PRO A 129 15.47 8.33 -9.11
N LYS A 130 15.38 8.96 -7.93
CA LYS A 130 15.00 8.26 -6.69
C LYS A 130 13.55 7.79 -6.71
N VAL A 131 12.64 8.65 -7.16
CA VAL A 131 11.21 8.32 -7.28
C VAL A 131 11.02 7.23 -8.33
N TYR A 132 11.72 7.34 -9.47
CA TYR A 132 11.73 6.30 -10.50
C TYR A 132 12.19 4.94 -9.98
N GLN A 133 13.31 4.90 -9.25
CA GLN A 133 13.82 3.66 -8.66
C GLN A 133 12.85 3.06 -7.65
N TYR A 134 12.25 3.90 -6.79
CA TYR A 134 11.24 3.45 -5.84
C TYR A 134 10.01 2.86 -6.54
N ILE A 135 9.43 3.55 -7.52
CA ILE A 135 8.26 3.04 -8.27
C ILE A 135 8.59 1.74 -9.01
N THR A 136 9.78 1.64 -9.60
CA THR A 136 10.24 0.41 -10.27
C THR A 136 10.37 -0.75 -9.28
N SER A 137 11.00 -0.51 -8.12
CA SER A 137 11.13 -1.52 -7.06
C SER A 137 9.77 -1.92 -6.49
N TYR A 138 8.92 -0.94 -6.20
CA TYR A 138 7.53 -1.11 -5.77
C TYR A 138 6.82 -2.06 -6.74
N LYS A 139 6.86 -1.81 -8.04
CA LYS A 139 6.26 -2.67 -9.06
C LYS A 139 6.81 -4.09 -9.04
N ALA A 140 8.14 -4.24 -9.09
CA ALA A 140 8.79 -5.55 -9.13
C ALA A 140 8.44 -6.43 -7.92
N ASN A 141 8.20 -5.79 -6.78
CA ASN A 141 7.91 -6.46 -5.50
C ASN A 141 6.44 -6.83 -5.30
N ASN A 142 5.52 -6.39 -6.17
CA ASN A 142 4.08 -6.69 -6.03
C ASN A 142 3.79 -8.19 -5.96
N ASN A 143 4.47 -9.00 -6.78
CA ASN A 143 4.26 -10.45 -6.78
C ASN A 143 4.74 -11.12 -5.49
N ILE A 144 5.82 -10.61 -4.89
CA ILE A 144 6.34 -11.12 -3.61
C ILE A 144 5.33 -10.83 -2.50
N VAL A 145 4.81 -9.61 -2.45
CA VAL A 145 3.77 -9.20 -1.48
C VAL A 145 2.50 -10.04 -1.67
N ALA A 146 2.04 -10.20 -2.92
CA ALA A 146 0.84 -10.95 -3.25
C ALA A 146 0.93 -12.44 -2.86
N ALA A 147 2.08 -13.07 -3.09
CA ALA A 147 2.31 -14.47 -2.76
C ALA A 147 2.21 -14.75 -1.25
N LYS A 148 2.30 -13.71 -0.42
CA LYS A 148 2.19 -13.78 1.04
C LYS A 148 0.86 -13.26 1.57
N GLN A 149 -0.03 -12.77 0.69
CA GLN A 149 -1.32 -12.19 1.05
C GLN A 149 -2.27 -13.28 1.55
N ALA A 150 -2.79 -13.13 2.78
CA ALA A 150 -3.85 -13.99 3.27
C ALA A 150 -5.20 -13.66 2.61
N THR A 151 -6.09 -14.64 2.52
CA THR A 151 -7.45 -14.46 1.97
C THR A 151 -8.16 -13.29 2.69
N GLY A 152 -8.64 -12.32 1.92
CA GLY A 152 -9.33 -11.13 2.44
C GLY A 152 -8.43 -9.96 2.80
N MET A 153 -7.10 -10.09 2.73
CA MET A 153 -6.20 -8.93 2.78
C MET A 153 -6.11 -8.27 1.41
N SER A 154 -5.86 -6.96 1.35
CA SER A 154 -5.42 -6.28 0.12
C SER A 154 -3.89 -6.22 0.07
N GLY A 155 -3.29 -6.21 -1.12
CA GLY A 155 -1.84 -6.01 -1.29
C GLY A 155 -1.33 -4.70 -0.65
N GLN A 156 -2.20 -3.70 -0.56
CA GLN A 156 -1.97 -2.44 0.14
C GLN A 156 -1.77 -2.67 1.65
N THR A 157 -2.64 -3.48 2.24
CA THR A 157 -2.58 -3.86 3.66
C THR A 157 -1.28 -4.61 3.95
N CYS A 158 -0.93 -5.55 3.07
CA CYS A 158 0.31 -6.30 3.12
C CYS A 158 1.56 -5.40 3.05
N ARG A 159 1.61 -4.46 2.09
CA ARG A 159 2.74 -3.51 1.95
C ARG A 159 2.89 -2.62 3.16
N SER A 160 1.79 -2.07 3.66
CA SER A 160 1.89 -1.25 4.85
C SER A 160 2.39 -2.06 6.03
N TYR A 161 1.83 -3.25 6.29
CA TYR A 161 2.29 -4.13 7.37
C TYR A 161 3.80 -4.43 7.29
N LEU A 162 4.32 -4.66 6.08
CA LEU A 162 5.76 -4.81 5.86
C LEU A 162 6.55 -3.56 6.27
N LEU A 163 6.14 -2.37 5.81
CA LEU A 163 6.83 -1.12 6.16
C LEU A 163 6.76 -0.86 7.67
N GLN A 164 5.62 -1.11 8.33
CA GLN A 164 5.53 -0.93 9.80
C GLN A 164 6.45 -1.90 10.54
N PHE A 165 6.53 -3.13 10.05
CA PHE A 165 7.38 -4.15 10.64
C PHE A 165 8.88 -3.81 10.49
N MET A 166 9.30 -3.38 9.31
CA MET A 166 10.69 -2.91 9.09
C MET A 166 11.02 -1.70 9.96
N ALA A 167 10.08 -0.77 10.06
CA ALA A 167 10.25 0.40 10.90
C ALA A 167 10.35 0.05 12.40
N GLN A 168 9.60 -0.95 12.87
CA GLN A 168 9.72 -1.45 14.25
C GLN A 168 11.10 -2.05 14.53
N ILE A 169 11.68 -2.78 13.57
CA ILE A 169 13.05 -3.30 13.69
C ILE A 169 14.03 -2.13 13.84
N GLU A 170 13.91 -1.10 12.99
CA GLU A 170 14.79 0.07 13.05
C GLU A 170 14.58 0.87 14.35
N MET A 171 13.35 0.96 14.84
CA MET A 171 13.00 1.58 16.12
C MET A 171 13.56 0.82 17.32
N ALA A 172 13.76 -0.50 17.22
CA ALA A 172 14.46 -1.27 18.24
C ALA A 172 15.96 -0.92 18.36
N GLY A 173 16.51 -0.19 17.38
CA GLY A 173 17.94 0.10 17.31
C GLY A 173 18.74 -1.03 16.65
N ASP A 174 18.06 -2.06 16.17
CA ASP A 174 18.68 -3.11 15.36
C ASP A 174 18.86 -2.63 13.92
N LYS A 175 19.87 -3.19 13.24
CA LYS A 175 20.08 -2.99 11.82
C LYS A 175 18.98 -3.70 11.03
N LEU A 176 18.35 -3.00 10.09
CA LEU A 176 17.44 -3.63 9.14
C LEU A 176 18.24 -4.40 8.08
N ASP A 177 18.45 -5.70 8.32
CA ASP A 177 19.00 -6.65 7.37
C ASP A 177 18.21 -7.96 7.37
N VAL A 178 18.51 -8.86 6.43
CA VAL A 178 17.77 -10.12 6.25
C VAL A 178 17.76 -10.98 7.52
N ALA A 179 18.89 -11.06 8.23
CA ALA A 179 19.01 -11.86 9.43
C ALA A 179 18.13 -11.31 10.56
N THR A 180 18.17 -10.00 10.77
CA THR A 180 17.34 -9.32 11.77
C THR A 180 15.86 -9.39 11.38
N PHE A 181 15.52 -9.17 10.12
CA PHE A 181 14.15 -9.32 9.63
C PHE A 181 13.61 -10.72 9.92
N LYS A 182 14.36 -11.78 9.58
CA LYS A 182 13.96 -13.18 9.88
C LYS A 182 13.83 -13.43 11.38
N LYS A 183 14.71 -12.86 12.21
CA LYS A 183 14.62 -12.97 13.68
C LYS A 183 13.27 -12.44 14.19
N TYR A 184 12.88 -11.24 13.76
CA TYR A 184 11.60 -10.65 14.16
C TYR A 184 10.41 -11.40 13.53
N ALA A 185 10.53 -11.93 12.31
CA ALA A 185 9.46 -12.69 11.66
C ALA A 185 9.20 -14.01 12.39
N ASN A 186 10.27 -14.69 12.83
CA ASN A 186 10.19 -15.84 13.72
C ASN A 186 9.49 -15.47 15.04
N SER A 187 9.83 -14.31 15.63
CA SER A 187 9.14 -13.83 16.83
C SER A 187 7.65 -13.60 16.59
N ALA A 188 7.25 -13.04 15.45
CA ALA A 188 5.84 -12.93 15.07
C ALA A 188 5.16 -14.29 14.98
N SER A 189 5.86 -15.31 14.45
CA SER A 189 5.38 -16.69 14.37
C SER A 189 5.19 -17.34 15.73
N VAL A 190 6.16 -17.18 16.64
CA VAL A 190 6.03 -17.67 18.02
C VAL A 190 4.84 -17.01 18.70
N LEU A 191 4.69 -15.69 18.56
CA LEU A 191 3.60 -14.95 19.17
C LEU A 191 2.23 -15.35 18.61
N PHE A 192 2.13 -15.48 17.29
CA PHE A 192 0.90 -15.88 16.60
C PHE A 192 0.36 -17.23 17.10
N ASN A 193 1.27 -18.15 17.43
CA ASN A 193 0.93 -19.50 17.89
C ASN A 193 0.80 -19.62 19.42
N SER A 194 0.96 -18.52 20.17
CA SER A 194 0.95 -18.54 21.64
C SER A 194 -0.49 -18.54 22.21
N ASP A 195 -0.67 -18.95 23.46
CA ASP A 195 -1.98 -18.88 24.11
C ASP A 195 -2.24 -17.48 24.70
N GLU A 196 -1.19 -16.78 25.11
CA GLU A 196 -1.25 -15.45 25.69
C GLU A 196 -1.70 -14.40 24.66
N ILE A 197 -1.40 -14.57 23.36
CA ILE A 197 -1.94 -13.67 22.33
C ILE A 197 -3.47 -13.78 22.19
N LYS A 198 -4.07 -14.93 22.55
CA LYS A 198 -5.53 -15.11 22.56
C LYS A 198 -6.18 -14.27 23.65
N GLU A 199 -5.51 -14.11 24.79
CA GLU A 199 -6.00 -13.24 25.85
C GLU A 199 -5.83 -11.75 25.48
N VAL A 200 -4.76 -11.40 24.75
CA VAL A 200 -4.63 -10.07 24.14
C VAL A 200 -5.76 -9.81 23.15
N TYR A 201 -6.12 -10.79 22.30
CA TYR A 201 -7.27 -10.68 21.39
C TYR A 201 -8.57 -10.42 22.15
N LYS A 202 -8.85 -11.18 23.22
CA LYS A 202 -10.03 -10.98 24.06
C LYS A 202 -10.06 -9.60 24.71
N ALA A 203 -8.93 -9.11 25.20
CA ALA A 203 -8.83 -7.78 25.81
C ALA A 203 -9.14 -6.66 24.79
N LEU A 204 -8.64 -6.80 23.56
CA LEU A 204 -8.91 -5.85 22.48
C LEU A 204 -10.37 -5.91 22.01
N ASP A 205 -10.93 -7.11 21.84
CA ASP A 205 -12.34 -7.27 21.47
C ASP A 205 -13.27 -6.73 22.56
N THR A 206 -12.94 -6.94 23.84
CA THR A 206 -13.69 -6.38 24.97
C THR A 206 -13.67 -4.85 24.96
N LEU A 207 -12.51 -4.24 24.73
CA LEU A 207 -12.40 -2.79 24.57
C LEU A 207 -13.26 -2.30 23.40
N ASN A 208 -13.28 -3.05 22.30
CA ASN A 208 -14.06 -2.63 21.14
C ASN A 208 -15.58 -2.68 21.38
N LEU A 209 -16.04 -3.64 22.18
CA LEU A 209 -17.44 -3.76 22.55
C LEU A 209 -17.85 -2.82 23.69
N SER A 210 -16.90 -2.08 24.27
CA SER A 210 -17.15 -1.14 25.36
C SER A 210 -17.47 0.27 24.84
N GLN A 211 -17.67 1.21 25.77
CA GLN A 211 -17.82 2.64 25.43
C GLN A 211 -16.49 3.30 25.02
N GLN A 212 -15.39 2.55 24.98
CA GLN A 212 -14.04 3.04 24.69
C GLN A 212 -13.65 4.23 25.59
N SER A 213 -14.10 4.18 26.85
CA SER A 213 -13.76 5.17 27.87
C SER A 213 -12.28 5.06 28.27
N ASP A 214 -11.77 6.10 28.93
CA ASP A 214 -10.40 6.12 29.44
C ASP A 214 -10.15 5.01 30.48
N GLU A 215 -11.20 4.60 31.20
CA GLU A 215 -11.16 3.46 32.12
C GLU A 215 -11.11 2.12 31.37
N ASP A 216 -11.89 1.96 30.31
CA ASP A 216 -11.88 0.74 29.49
C ASP A 216 -10.52 0.56 28.82
N LEU A 217 -9.92 1.66 28.34
CA LEU A 217 -8.59 1.65 27.77
C LEU A 217 -7.55 1.21 28.81
N LYS A 218 -7.62 1.77 30.02
CA LYS A 218 -6.70 1.41 31.11
C LYS A 218 -6.86 -0.05 31.53
N LYS A 219 -8.10 -0.57 31.56
CA LYS A 219 -8.37 -2.00 31.82
C LYS A 219 -7.77 -2.89 30.74
N CYS A 220 -7.98 -2.56 29.46
CA CYS A 220 -7.41 -3.30 28.33
C CYS A 220 -5.87 -3.35 28.40
N LEU A 221 -5.24 -2.19 28.62
CA LEU A 221 -3.79 -2.10 28.75
C LEU A 221 -3.25 -2.90 29.94
N ASN A 222 -3.90 -2.82 31.10
CA ASN A 222 -3.50 -3.59 32.29
C ASN A 222 -3.61 -5.10 32.08
N SER A 223 -4.64 -5.56 31.37
CA SER A 223 -4.77 -6.98 31.00
C SER A 223 -3.61 -7.42 30.11
N ILE A 224 -3.16 -6.59 29.17
CA ILE A 224 -2.06 -6.90 28.24
C ILE A 224 -0.68 -6.89 28.94
N LYS A 225 -0.48 -5.98 29.92
CA LYS A 225 0.79 -5.84 30.66
C LYS A 225 1.15 -7.06 31.49
N GLY A 226 0.16 -7.76 32.04
CA GLY A 226 0.38 -8.91 32.92
C GLY A 226 0.95 -10.14 32.22
N PHE A 227 1.05 -10.13 30.90
CA PHE A 227 1.59 -11.26 30.14
C PHE A 227 3.10 -11.14 30.00
N GLU A 228 3.83 -12.09 30.57
CA GLU A 228 5.23 -12.35 30.24
C GLU A 228 5.27 -13.40 29.14
N PHE A 229 5.56 -12.98 27.90
CA PHE A 229 5.79 -13.91 26.82
C PHE A 229 7.27 -14.32 26.92
N GLY A 230 7.52 -15.58 27.26
CA GLY A 230 8.87 -16.08 27.50
C GLY A 230 9.82 -15.81 26.32
N GLY A 231 10.89 -15.06 26.56
CA GLY A 231 12.06 -14.98 25.68
C GLY A 231 12.21 -13.71 24.85
N SER A 232 13.48 -13.37 24.62
CA SER A 232 14.10 -12.36 23.73
C SER A 232 13.39 -11.00 23.51
N THR A 233 14.18 -9.92 23.54
CA THR A 233 13.72 -8.54 23.23
C THR A 233 12.90 -8.42 21.94
N ALA A 234 13.20 -9.23 20.91
CA ALA A 234 12.47 -9.24 19.64
C ALA A 234 11.00 -9.67 19.78
N LEU A 235 10.71 -10.69 20.61
CA LEU A 235 9.34 -11.15 20.86
C LEU A 235 8.51 -10.07 21.58
N THR A 236 9.12 -9.44 22.57
CA THR A 236 8.52 -8.32 23.32
C THR A 236 8.21 -7.14 22.40
N LEU A 237 9.14 -6.76 21.53
CA LEU A 237 8.97 -5.65 20.59
C LEU A 237 7.92 -5.93 19.53
N VAL A 238 7.97 -7.11 18.90
CA VAL A 238 6.96 -7.52 17.90
C VAL A 238 5.57 -7.51 18.54
N ARG A 239 5.42 -8.04 19.75
CA ARG A 239 4.14 -8.00 20.48
C ARG A 239 3.60 -6.58 20.62
N PHE A 240 4.39 -5.68 21.23
CA PHE A 240 3.89 -4.34 21.54
C PHE A 240 3.70 -3.48 20.31
N GLY A 241 4.59 -3.62 19.31
CA GLY A 241 4.42 -3.00 18.01
C GLY A 241 3.11 -3.43 17.35
N SER A 242 2.82 -4.72 17.34
CA SER A 242 1.57 -5.26 16.77
C SER A 242 0.33 -4.71 17.47
N ILE A 243 0.33 -4.67 18.80
CA ILE A 243 -0.80 -4.17 19.60
C ILE A 243 -1.04 -2.68 19.36
N ALA A 244 0.03 -1.88 19.26
CA ALA A 244 -0.09 -0.45 19.02
C ALA A 244 -0.59 -0.13 17.60
N ILE A 245 -0.12 -0.87 16.58
CA ILE A 245 -0.65 -0.79 15.20
C ILE A 245 -2.16 -1.05 15.20
N MET A 246 -2.59 -2.02 15.98
CA MET A 246 -3.96 -2.48 16.03
C MET A 246 -4.88 -1.53 16.78
N ALA A 247 -4.40 -0.98 17.89
CA ALA A 247 -5.12 0.04 18.63
C ALA A 247 -5.35 1.30 17.78
N ASN A 248 -4.39 1.69 16.93
CA ASN A 248 -4.56 2.77 15.95
C ASN A 248 -5.65 2.42 14.91
N ARG A 249 -5.61 1.21 14.32
CA ARG A 249 -6.61 0.77 13.33
C ARG A 249 -8.02 0.64 13.87
N MET A 250 -8.17 0.34 15.16
CA MET A 250 -9.46 0.34 15.85
C MET A 250 -10.05 1.75 16.07
N LYS A 251 -9.39 2.81 15.57
CA LYS A 251 -9.75 4.23 15.79
C LYS A 251 -9.90 4.58 17.27
N VAL A 252 -9.30 3.79 18.16
CA VAL A 252 -9.10 4.19 19.54
C VAL A 252 -8.15 5.37 19.45
N ALA A 253 -8.67 6.58 19.63
CA ALA A 253 -8.00 7.83 19.28
C ALA A 253 -6.53 7.75 19.69
N THR A 254 -5.64 7.75 18.70
CA THR A 254 -4.18 7.61 18.87
C THR A 254 -3.67 8.66 19.87
N THR A 255 -4.35 9.81 19.94
CA THR A 255 -4.19 10.89 20.92
C THR A 255 -4.48 10.48 22.36
N LYS A 256 -5.48 9.62 22.61
CA LYS A 256 -5.80 9.07 23.94
C LYS A 256 -4.78 8.00 24.36
N LEU A 257 -4.39 7.09 23.47
CA LEU A 257 -3.34 6.10 23.75
C LEU A 257 -2.00 6.76 24.08
N ALA A 258 -1.66 7.85 23.38
CA ALA A 258 -0.46 8.64 23.63
C ALA A 258 -0.46 9.37 24.99
N GLN A 259 -1.62 9.57 25.63
CA GLN A 259 -1.73 10.18 26.96
C GLN A 259 -1.36 9.19 28.08
N TYR A 260 -1.41 7.88 27.82
CA TYR A 260 -0.95 6.88 28.79
C TYR A 260 0.56 6.70 28.65
N ASN A 261 1.29 7.48 29.46
CA ASN A 261 2.76 7.42 29.61
C ASN A 261 3.32 5.99 29.68
N GLU A 262 2.54 5.06 30.21
CA GLU A 262 2.89 3.65 30.43
C GLU A 262 2.84 2.79 29.15
N VAL A 263 2.08 3.16 28.12
CA VAL A 263 2.16 2.52 26.78
C VAL A 263 3.44 2.97 26.08
N ALA A 264 3.81 4.23 26.30
CA ALA A 264 4.94 4.84 25.65
C ALA A 264 6.31 4.45 26.27
N GLU A 265 6.34 4.13 27.57
CA GLU A 265 7.48 3.43 28.21
C GLU A 265 7.60 1.95 27.77
N PHE A 266 6.47 1.30 27.45
CA PHE A 266 6.38 -0.14 27.15
C PHE A 266 6.91 -0.54 25.76
N VAL A 267 6.80 0.35 24.78
CA VAL A 267 7.33 0.13 23.42
C VAL A 267 8.85 0.37 23.36
N GLY A 268 9.51 0.59 24.51
CA GLY A 268 10.95 0.86 24.56
C GLY A 268 11.33 2.21 23.95
N ALA A 269 10.41 3.18 23.98
CA ALA A 269 10.67 4.50 23.43
C ALA A 269 11.17 5.41 24.54
N GLU A 270 12.48 5.69 24.56
CA GLU A 270 12.98 6.95 25.11
C GLU A 270 12.33 8.18 24.42
N THR A 271 11.50 7.99 23.38
CA THR A 271 10.73 9.04 22.71
C THR A 271 9.28 8.63 22.46
N LYS A 272 8.40 8.85 23.44
CA LYS A 272 6.94 8.62 23.44
C LYS A 272 6.17 9.09 22.18
N THR A 273 6.80 9.85 21.29
CA THR A 273 6.23 10.46 20.09
C THR A 273 6.54 9.71 18.78
N SER A 274 7.60 8.90 18.71
CA SER A 274 8.09 8.33 17.43
C SER A 274 7.21 7.19 16.89
N ALA A 275 6.83 6.23 17.74
CA ALA A 275 6.00 5.08 17.33
C ALA A 275 4.62 5.50 16.81
N PHE A 276 3.97 6.45 17.48
CA PHE A 276 2.66 6.94 17.07
C PHE A 276 2.72 7.84 15.83
N LYS A 277 3.77 8.66 15.68
CA LYS A 277 4.02 9.41 14.43
C LYS A 277 4.24 8.48 13.25
N MET A 278 4.92 7.37 13.48
CA MET A 278 5.15 6.36 12.47
C MET A 278 3.85 5.65 12.07
N MET A 279 2.96 5.35 13.02
CA MET A 279 1.62 4.83 12.70
C MET A 279 0.74 5.84 11.94
N ASP A 280 0.81 7.13 12.26
CA ASP A 280 0.14 8.20 11.50
C ASP A 280 0.70 8.32 10.07
N CYS A 281 2.03 8.29 9.92
CA CYS A 281 2.72 8.20 8.64
C CYS A 281 2.20 7.03 7.77
N LEU A 282 2.05 5.86 8.38
CA LEU A 282 1.57 4.65 7.72
C LEU A 282 0.08 4.75 7.34
N GLY A 283 -0.73 5.44 8.14
CA GLY A 283 -2.10 5.81 7.78
C GLY A 283 -2.17 6.72 6.54
N LYS A 284 -1.24 7.68 6.42
CA LYS A 284 -1.11 8.54 5.24
C LYS A 284 -0.63 7.77 4.00
N PHE A 285 0.32 6.87 4.17
CA PHE A 285 0.75 5.94 3.11
C PHE A 285 -0.43 5.08 2.62
N PHE A 286 -1.24 4.57 3.57
CA PHE A 286 -2.47 3.85 3.26
C PHE A 286 -3.44 4.66 2.44
N ALA A 287 -3.69 5.91 2.83
CA ALA A 287 -4.58 6.79 2.10
C ALA A 287 -4.10 6.99 0.65
N GLY A 288 -2.80 7.24 0.45
CA GLY A 288 -2.20 7.37 -0.88
C GLY A 288 -2.34 6.12 -1.75
N ILE A 289 -2.13 4.92 -1.18
CA ILE A 289 -2.26 3.67 -1.95
C ILE A 289 -3.73 3.26 -2.15
N ALA A 290 -4.61 3.49 -1.18
CA ALA A 290 -6.04 3.16 -1.28
C ALA A 290 -6.67 3.80 -2.52
N VAL A 291 -6.25 5.03 -2.84
CA VAL A 291 -6.70 5.76 -4.01
C VAL A 291 -6.30 5.07 -5.33
N VAL A 292 -5.20 4.34 -5.38
CA VAL A 292 -4.81 3.53 -6.57
C VAL A 292 -5.77 2.35 -6.80
N ALA A 293 -6.33 1.74 -5.76
CA ALA A 293 -7.36 0.71 -5.96
C ALA A 293 -8.63 1.31 -6.59
N SER A 294 -8.95 2.57 -6.26
CA SER A 294 -10.06 3.28 -6.91
C SER A 294 -9.85 3.49 -8.42
N VAL A 295 -8.59 3.56 -8.88
CA VAL A 295 -8.26 3.57 -10.31
C VAL A 295 -8.57 2.22 -10.95
N ALA A 296 -8.25 1.11 -10.29
CA ALA A 296 -8.59 -0.21 -10.82
C ALA A 296 -10.10 -0.38 -10.95
N ASP A 297 -10.87 0.02 -9.94
CA ASP A 297 -12.34 0.00 -9.99
C ASP A 297 -12.88 0.92 -11.09
N ALA A 298 -12.29 2.11 -11.25
CA ALA A 298 -12.65 3.04 -12.31
C ALA A 298 -12.47 2.44 -13.70
N VAL A 299 -11.38 1.68 -13.91
CA VAL A 299 -11.09 1.03 -15.17
C VAL A 299 -12.03 -0.14 -15.42
N LEU A 300 -12.30 -0.97 -14.41
CA LEU A 300 -13.28 -2.05 -14.53
C LEU A 300 -14.66 -1.51 -14.91
N GLN A 301 -15.10 -0.39 -14.30
CA GLN A 301 -16.35 0.29 -14.68
C GLN A 301 -16.35 0.80 -16.12
N ILE A 302 -15.20 1.21 -16.67
CA ILE A 302 -15.07 1.61 -18.08
C ILE A 302 -15.16 0.35 -18.96
N LEU A 303 -14.48 -0.73 -18.58
CA LEU A 303 -14.49 -2.01 -19.32
C LEU A 303 -15.89 -2.65 -19.37
N ASP A 304 -16.70 -2.48 -18.33
CA ASP A 304 -18.08 -2.97 -18.27
C ASP A 304 -19.05 -2.24 -19.22
N ILE A 305 -18.63 -1.14 -19.86
CA ILE A 305 -19.46 -0.41 -20.83
C ILE A 305 -19.46 -1.16 -22.17
N ILE A 306 -20.65 -1.59 -22.59
CA ILE A 306 -20.88 -2.31 -23.86
C ILE A 306 -20.71 -1.38 -25.07
N ASP A 307 -21.12 -0.11 -24.96
CA ASP A 307 -21.01 0.88 -26.03
C ASP A 307 -19.61 1.50 -26.06
N VAL A 308 -18.89 1.30 -27.16
CA VAL A 308 -17.48 1.70 -27.28
C VAL A 308 -17.32 3.21 -27.41
N VAL A 309 -18.29 3.92 -28.00
CA VAL A 309 -18.28 5.38 -28.05
C VAL A 309 -18.46 5.93 -26.64
N GLU A 310 -19.37 5.37 -25.86
CA GLU A 310 -19.58 5.78 -24.47
C GLU A 310 -18.39 5.42 -23.57
N GLN A 311 -17.79 4.25 -23.81
CA GLN A 311 -16.58 3.83 -23.11
C GLN A 311 -15.40 4.77 -23.36
N THR A 312 -15.16 5.16 -24.61
CA THR A 312 -14.06 6.06 -24.97
C THR A 312 -14.29 7.48 -24.45
N LYS A 313 -15.54 7.97 -24.42
CA LYS A 313 -15.89 9.22 -23.72
C LYS A 313 -15.60 9.13 -22.23
N LYS A 314 -16.07 8.07 -21.57
CA LYS A 314 -15.83 7.87 -20.14
C LYS A 314 -14.34 7.75 -19.82
N MET A 315 -13.55 7.12 -20.68
CA MET A 315 -12.09 7.07 -20.53
C MET A 315 -11.47 8.46 -20.57
N VAL A 316 -11.83 9.31 -21.53
CA VAL A 316 -11.36 10.70 -21.61
C VAL A 316 -11.70 11.46 -20.32
N ASP A 317 -12.96 11.35 -19.87
CA ASP A 317 -13.45 12.03 -18.68
C ASP A 317 -12.74 11.54 -17.40
N ASP A 318 -12.59 10.23 -17.25
CA ASP A 318 -11.97 9.62 -16.07
C ASP A 318 -10.45 9.86 -16.04
N LEU A 319 -9.78 9.88 -17.21
CA LEU A 319 -8.38 10.31 -17.34
C LEU A 319 -8.20 11.78 -16.99
N ASN A 320 -9.11 12.66 -17.39
CA ASN A 320 -9.01 14.08 -17.03
C ASN A 320 -9.52 14.38 -15.60
N GLY A 321 -10.20 13.42 -14.97
CA GLY A 321 -10.80 13.53 -13.65
C GLY A 321 -10.20 12.55 -12.65
N LYS A 322 -11.00 11.55 -12.25
CA LYS A 322 -10.70 10.70 -11.08
C LYS A 322 -9.36 9.95 -11.17
N ILE A 323 -8.93 9.51 -12.34
CA ILE A 323 -7.69 8.76 -12.50
C ILE A 323 -6.49 9.69 -12.30
N LYS A 324 -6.52 10.90 -12.88
CA LYS A 324 -5.49 11.92 -12.65
C LYS A 324 -5.37 12.30 -11.18
N THR A 325 -6.50 12.61 -10.54
CA THR A 325 -6.55 12.88 -9.10
C THR A 325 -5.94 11.73 -8.30
N SER A 326 -6.23 10.50 -8.71
CA SER A 326 -5.71 9.33 -8.00
C SER A 326 -4.19 9.19 -8.08
N TYR A 327 -3.60 9.53 -9.22
CA TYR A 327 -2.14 9.59 -9.36
C TYR A 327 -1.55 10.71 -8.51
N THR A 328 -2.20 11.88 -8.46
CA THR A 328 -1.81 13.00 -7.59
C THR A 328 -1.80 12.59 -6.12
N ASP A 329 -2.89 11.97 -5.65
CA ASP A 329 -3.01 11.51 -4.26
C ASP A 329 -2.01 10.42 -3.93
N PHE A 330 -1.70 9.52 -4.87
CA PHE A 330 -0.68 8.50 -4.67
C PHE A 330 0.72 9.10 -4.50
N PHE A 331 1.18 9.93 -5.46
CA PHE A 331 2.52 10.51 -5.41
C PHE A 331 2.69 11.46 -4.21
N ASN A 332 1.66 12.25 -3.89
CA ASN A 332 1.67 13.09 -2.69
C ASN A 332 1.59 12.26 -1.40
N GLY A 333 0.84 11.15 -1.41
CA GLY A 333 0.74 10.23 -0.28
C GLY A 333 2.06 9.53 0.05
N ILE A 334 2.81 9.04 -0.96
CA ILE A 334 4.14 8.45 -0.73
C ILE A 334 5.15 9.50 -0.26
N LYS A 335 5.06 10.74 -0.77
CA LYS A 335 5.90 11.87 -0.36
C LYS A 335 5.67 12.22 1.11
N ASP A 336 4.42 12.44 1.47
CA ASP A 336 4.04 12.78 2.84
C ASP A 336 4.39 11.66 3.81
N ALA A 337 4.17 10.40 3.42
CA ALA A 337 4.58 9.25 4.22
C ALA A 337 6.11 9.20 4.38
N ALA A 338 6.90 9.32 3.31
CA ALA A 338 8.37 9.30 3.42
C ALA A 338 8.89 10.44 4.31
N ARG A 339 8.32 11.64 4.19
CA ARG A 339 8.65 12.78 5.06
C ARG A 339 8.35 12.47 6.53
N HIS A 340 7.13 12.02 6.83
CA HIS A 340 6.73 11.73 8.21
C HIS A 340 7.47 10.53 8.81
N TYR A 341 7.82 9.54 7.99
CA TYR A 341 8.69 8.43 8.38
C TYR A 341 10.04 8.98 8.86
N ASN A 342 10.69 9.81 8.05
CA ASN A 342 11.98 10.41 8.38
C ASN A 342 11.91 11.30 9.62
N GLU A 343 10.84 12.09 9.78
CA GLU A 343 10.60 12.87 11.00
C GLU A 343 10.44 11.99 12.25
N ALA A 344 9.86 10.80 12.11
CA ALA A 344 9.65 9.87 13.21
C ALA A 344 10.95 9.14 13.61
N THR A 345 11.86 8.90 12.66
CA THR A 345 13.13 8.17 12.88
C THR A 345 14.34 9.06 13.13
N ALA A 346 14.33 10.33 12.70
CA ALA A 346 15.46 11.27 12.79
C ALA A 346 15.90 11.63 14.23
N LYS A 347 15.16 11.24 15.28
CA LYS A 347 15.58 11.44 16.68
C LYS A 347 16.66 10.45 17.19
N LYS A 348 17.22 9.59 16.33
CA LYS A 348 18.24 8.61 16.73
C LYS A 348 19.71 9.01 16.53
N THR A 349 19.99 10.22 16.04
CA THR A 349 21.36 10.70 15.80
C THR A 349 21.72 11.94 16.62
N GLY A 350 21.25 12.02 17.86
CA GLY A 350 21.61 13.06 18.82
C GLY A 350 22.50 12.52 19.92
#